data_AF-A0AAJ1PMQ9-F1
#
_entry.id   AF-A0AAJ1PMQ9-F1
#
_cell.length_a   1.000
_cell.length_b   1.000
_cell.length_c   1.000
_cell.angle_alpha   90.00
_cell.angle_beta   90.00
_cell.angle_gamma   90.00
#
_symmetry.space_group_name_H-M   'P 1'
#
loop_
_entity.id
_entity.type
_entity.pdbx_description
1 polymer ?
#
loop_
_entity_poly.entity_id
_entity_poly.type
_entity_poly.pdbx_seq_one_letter_code
_entity_poly.pdbx_strand_id
1 'polypeptide(L)' 'MVSKSEWEELKKKEKLVKEAASILRVEEKDLPRVVERFKKEIEEMEEKI' A
#
# COMPACT_ATOMS: atom_id res chain seq x y z
N MET A 1 -20.32 17.96 5.51
CA MET A 1 -19.06 18.74 5.46
C MET A 1 -18.02 17.91 6.17
N VAL A 2 -16.90 17.56 5.53
CA VAL A 2 -15.85 16.75 6.19
C VAL A 2 -15.23 17.60 7.30
N SER A 3 -15.09 17.03 8.50
CA SER A 3 -14.43 17.73 9.60
C SER A 3 -12.95 17.95 9.31
N LYS A 4 -12.34 18.96 9.96
CA LYS A 4 -10.90 19.23 9.80
C LYS A 4 -10.04 18.01 10.15
N SER A 5 -10.42 17.27 11.19
CA SER A 5 -9.73 16.05 11.64
C SER A 5 -9.81 14.93 10.61
N GLU A 6 -11.00 14.68 10.04
CA GLU A 6 -11.17 13.66 8.99
C GLU A 6 -10.37 14.03 7.74
N TRP A 7 -10.31 15.30 7.38
CA TRP A 7 -9.51 15.77 6.25
C TRP A 7 -8.00 15.56 6.45
N GLU A 8 -7.49 15.87 7.64
CA GLU A 8 -6.09 15.63 7.99
C GLU A 8 -5.75 14.13 7.98
N GLU A 9 -6.66 13.28 8.43
CA GLU A 9 -6.49 11.83 8.38
C GLU A 9 -6.46 11.31 6.94
N LEU A 10 -7.37 11.77 6.08
CA LEU A 10 -7.39 11.40 4.66
C LEU A 10 -6.09 11.79 3.94
N LYS A 11 -5.55 12.99 4.21
CA LYS A 11 -4.25 13.41 3.66
C LYS A 11 -3.09 12.53 4.11
N LYS A 12 -3.09 12.10 5.38
CA LYS A 12 -2.07 11.17 5.89
C LYS A 12 -2.16 9.83 5.16
N LYS A 13 -3.36 9.28 5.00
CA LYS A 13 -3.59 8.02 4.28
C LYS A 13 -3.18 8.13 2.81
N GLU A 14 -3.54 9.22 2.13
CA GLU A 14 -3.15 9.49 0.75
C GLU A 14 -1.62 9.52 0.59
N LYS A 15 -0.92 10.21 1.50
CA LYS A 15 0.55 10.26 1.50
C LYS A 15 1.16 8.86 1.63
N LEU A 16 0.64 8.03 2.54
CA LEU A 16 1.12 6.65 2.71
C LEU A 16 0.91 5.79 1.46
N VAL A 17 -0.25 5.90 0.81
CA VAL A 17 -0.55 5.14 -0.42
C VAL A 17 0.40 5.56 -1.55
N LYS A 18 0.63 6.87 -1.70
CA LYS A 18 1.56 7.42 -2.70
C LYS A 18 3.00 6.97 -2.48
N GLU A 19 3.47 7.01 -1.24
CA GLU A 19 4.81 6.56 -0.88
C GLU A 19 4.98 5.06 -1.17
N ALA A 20 4.04 4.22 -0.74
CA ALA A 20 4.07 2.79 -0.99
C ALA A 20 4.05 2.45 -2.49
N ALA A 21 3.17 3.09 -3.27
CA ALA A 21 3.09 2.95 -4.71
C ALA A 21 4.39 3.36 -5.41
N SER A 22 5.02 4.45 -4.96
CA SER A 22 6.32 4.89 -5.48
C SER A 22 7.45 3.91 -5.18
N ILE A 23 7.50 3.36 -3.95
CA ILE A 23 8.54 2.39 -3.55
C ILE A 23 8.44 1.13 -4.41
N LEU A 24 7.21 0.64 -4.62
CA LEU A 24 6.95 -0.56 -5.40
C LEU A 24 6.88 -0.31 -6.91
N ARG A 25 6.98 0.95 -7.36
CA ARG A 25 6.90 1.39 -8.76
C ARG A 25 5.63 0.93 -9.47
N VAL A 26 4.49 1.09 -8.82
CA VAL A 26 3.16 0.73 -9.35
C VAL A 26 2.20 1.89 -9.21
N GLU A 27 1.07 1.83 -9.92
CA GLU A 27 -0.01 2.79 -9.70
C GLU A 27 -0.70 2.53 -8.35
N GLU A 28 -1.22 3.58 -7.72
CA GLU A 28 -1.92 3.50 -6.41
C GLU A 28 -3.05 2.46 -6.43
N LYS A 29 -3.77 2.35 -7.57
CA LYS A 29 -4.87 1.39 -7.77
C LYS A 29 -4.41 -0.06 -7.78
N ASP A 30 -3.17 -0.32 -8.18
CA ASP A 30 -2.61 -1.66 -8.31
C ASP A 30 -1.94 -2.13 -7.02
N LEU A 31 -1.71 -1.21 -6.06
CA LEU A 31 -1.01 -1.47 -4.82
C LEU A 31 -1.58 -2.68 -4.03
N PRO A 32 -2.90 -2.84 -3.85
CA PRO A 32 -3.45 -3.99 -3.12
C PRO A 32 -3.07 -5.33 -3.76
N ARG A 33 -3.26 -5.45 -5.08
CA ARG A 33 -2.94 -6.68 -5.84
C ARG A 33 -1.45 -7.02 -5.75
N VAL A 34 -0.58 -6.00 -5.82
CA VAL A 34 0.88 -6.17 -5.78
C VAL A 34 1.35 -6.62 -4.39
N VAL A 35 0.79 -6.04 -3.33
CA VAL A 35 1.08 -6.44 -1.95
C VAL A 35 0.64 -7.88 -1.70
N GLU A 36 -0.54 -8.29 -2.16
CA GLU A 36 -0.99 -9.69 -2.05
C GLU A 36 -0.05 -10.67 -2.77
N ARG A 37 0.42 -10.30 -3.97
CA ARG A 37 1.38 -11.12 -4.71
C ARG A 37 2.70 -11.28 -3.95
N PHE A 38 3.25 -10.19 -3.44
CA PHE A 38 4.51 -10.22 -2.68
C PHE A 38 4.41 -11.00 -1.37
N LYS A 39 3.28 -10.95 -0.67
CA LYS A 39 3.07 -11.79 0.51
C LYS A 39 3.16 -13.29 0.17
N LYS A 40 2.51 -13.72 -0.92
CA LYS A 40 2.60 -15.10 -1.40
C LYS A 40 4.02 -15.49 -1.81
N GLU A 41 4.71 -14.62 -2.54
CA GLU A 41 6.11 -14.86 -2.94
C GLU A 41 7.03 -15.03 -1.72
N ILE A 42 6.83 -14.24 -0.65
CA ILE A 42 7.58 -14.38 0.61
C ILE A 42 7.26 -15.71 1.31
N GLU A 43 5.98 -16.08 1.41
CA GLU A 43 5.55 -17.37 1.99
C GLU A 43 6.20 -18.55 1.23
N GLU A 44 6.16 -18.53 -0.11
CA GLU A 44 6.80 -19.55 -0.95
C GLU A 44 8.33 -19.59 -0.80
N MET A 45 8.97 -18.47 -0.46
CA MET A 45 10.41 -18.42 -0.19
C MET A 45 10.73 -19.01 1.18
N GLU A 46 9.91 -18.74 2.20
CA GLU A 46 10.06 -19.29 3.55
C GLU A 46 9.86 -20.81 3.56
N GLU A 47 8.92 -21.36 2.79
CA GLU A 47 8.69 -22.81 2.68
C GLU A 47 9.84 -23.58 1.99
N LYS A 48 10.70 -22.87 1.23
CA LYS A 48 11.83 -23.47 0.48
C LYS A 48 13.15 -23.42 1.23
N ILE A 49 13.20 -22.83 2.43
CA ILE A 49 14.37 -22.72 3.32
C ILE A 49 14.27 -23.80 4.40
#